data_AF-K1RXX6-F1
#
_entry.id   AF-K1RXX6-F1
#
_cell.length_a   1.000
_cell.length_b   1.000
_cell.length_c   1.000
_cell.angle_alpha   90.00
_cell.angle_beta   90.00
_cell.angle_gamma   90.00
#
_symmetry.space_group_name_H-M   'P 1'
#
loop_
_entity.id
_entity.type
_entity.pdbx_description
1 polymer ?
#
loop_
_entity_poly.entity_id
_entity_poly.type
_entity_poly.pdbx_seq_one_letter_code
_entity_poly.pdbx_strand_id
1 'polypeptide(L)'
;NSRGRKPGEYPSAGPLAHLIDIWKCGAPSIDIFAPDIYDTGYKGWVEKYKRADNPFFTPEVKCDINSGVKAYYTFGETDAISFSPFALDEANYKVKNSLRRSYKVINQLSPILLQHQGKGKNWGLLFDQKDKERIIEDGDITMTCRHFFTLPWDPRATDGSKWPEGGGLIVKLAKNEYIIAGNGIVVVFQSKTEKAQAEEKKLGEDG
;
A
#
# COMPACT_ATOMS: atom_id res chain seq x y z
N ASN A 1 -18.16 7.89 1.50
CA ASN A 1 -19.35 7.50 0.70
C ASN A 1 -19.05 7.71 -0.77
N SER A 2 -19.71 6.98 -1.66
CA SER A 2 -19.42 7.05 -3.08
C SER A 2 -19.86 8.41 -3.66
N ARG A 3 -18.89 9.30 -3.88
CA ARG A 3 -18.97 10.43 -4.84
C ARG A 3 -20.18 11.36 -4.68
N GLY A 4 -20.55 11.74 -3.45
CA GLY A 4 -21.64 12.69 -3.20
C GLY A 4 -23.05 12.15 -3.45
N ARG A 5 -23.20 10.83 -3.66
CA ARG A 5 -24.49 10.17 -3.83
C ARG A 5 -25.26 10.04 -2.51
N LYS A 6 -26.59 10.15 -2.59
CA LYS A 6 -27.52 9.91 -1.48
C LYS A 6 -27.73 8.41 -1.25
N PRO A 7 -28.05 7.98 -0.01
CA PRO A 7 -28.51 6.61 0.24
C PRO A 7 -29.64 6.23 -0.73
N GLY A 8 -29.58 5.02 -1.30
CA GLY A 8 -30.48 4.55 -2.37
C GLY A 8 -29.93 4.71 -3.79
N GLU A 9 -28.97 5.61 -4.03
CA GLU A 9 -28.30 5.76 -5.33
C GLU A 9 -27.07 4.85 -5.49
N TYR A 10 -26.74 4.12 -4.44
CA TYR A 10 -25.71 3.10 -4.32
C TYR A 10 -26.19 2.03 -3.34
N PRO A 11 -25.53 0.87 -3.22
CA PRO A 11 -25.86 -0.13 -2.21
C PRO A 11 -25.66 0.44 -0.79
N SER A 12 -26.66 1.15 -0.28
CA SER A 12 -26.49 2.11 0.80
C SER A 12 -26.60 1.51 2.19
N ALA A 13 -26.97 0.24 2.29
CA ALA A 13 -27.16 -0.46 3.57
C ALA A 13 -26.08 -1.50 3.87
N GLY A 14 -25.17 -1.79 2.92
CA GLY A 14 -24.07 -2.73 3.15
C GLY A 14 -23.10 -2.26 4.24
N PRO A 15 -22.06 -3.04 4.54
CA PRO A 15 -21.06 -2.72 5.57
C PRO A 15 -20.08 -1.65 5.10
N LEU A 16 -20.64 -0.51 4.71
CA LEU A 16 -19.92 0.66 4.25
C LEU A 16 -19.09 1.21 5.41
N ALA A 17 -17.94 1.81 5.10
CA ALA A 17 -17.03 2.40 6.09
C ALA A 17 -17.70 3.24 7.20
N HIS A 18 -18.74 4.01 6.86
CA HIS A 18 -19.45 4.88 7.82
C HIS A 18 -20.62 4.19 8.56
N LEU A 19 -20.96 2.95 8.19
CA LEU A 19 -22.01 2.13 8.80
C LEU A 19 -21.43 0.90 9.52
N ILE A 20 -20.10 0.74 9.53
CA ILE A 20 -19.45 -0.46 10.07
C ILE A 20 -19.77 -0.69 11.54
N ASP A 21 -19.92 0.38 12.34
CA ASP A 21 -20.28 0.28 13.76
C ASP A 21 -21.70 -0.25 13.96
N ILE A 22 -22.64 0.13 13.07
CA ILE A 22 -24.01 -0.41 13.08
C ILE A 22 -23.99 -1.90 12.75
N TRP A 23 -23.19 -2.29 11.75
CA TRP A 23 -23.06 -3.69 11.36
C TRP A 23 -22.38 -4.56 12.43
N LYS A 24 -21.34 -4.07 13.09
CA LYS A 24 -20.70 -4.76 14.22
C LYS A 24 -21.69 -4.98 15.37
N CYS A 25 -22.55 -4.01 15.65
CA CYS A 25 -23.60 -4.12 16.66
C CYS A 25 -24.72 -5.10 16.25
N GLY A 26 -25.20 -5.00 15.00
CA GLY A 26 -26.34 -5.77 14.50
C GLY A 26 -26.00 -7.20 14.07
N ALA A 27 -24.73 -7.50 13.79
CA ALA A 27 -24.27 -8.81 13.33
C ALA A 27 -22.99 -9.26 14.06
N PRO A 28 -23.06 -9.51 15.38
CA PRO A 28 -21.89 -9.86 16.20
C PRO A 28 -21.28 -11.23 15.84
N SER A 29 -22.01 -12.07 15.09
CA SER A 29 -21.52 -13.36 14.58
C SER A 29 -20.71 -13.24 13.27
N ILE A 30 -20.57 -12.04 12.71
CA ILE A 30 -19.75 -11.79 11.52
C ILE A 30 -18.37 -11.27 11.96
N ASP A 31 -17.33 -12.03 11.65
CA ASP A 31 -15.96 -11.71 12.06
C ASP A 31 -15.39 -10.49 11.32
N ILE A 32 -15.64 -10.42 10.00
CA ILE A 32 -14.97 -9.49 9.10
C ILE A 32 -15.98 -8.76 8.22
N PHE A 33 -15.87 -7.44 8.20
CA PHE A 33 -16.59 -6.56 7.29
C PHE A 33 -15.61 -5.98 6.29
N ALA A 34 -15.72 -6.43 5.04
CA ALA A 34 -14.68 -6.27 4.05
C ALA A 34 -15.08 -5.32 2.91
N PRO A 35 -14.14 -4.49 2.40
CA PRO A 35 -14.40 -3.66 1.24
C PRO A 35 -14.07 -4.35 -0.08
N ASP A 36 -14.95 -4.10 -1.06
CA ASP A 36 -14.63 -4.21 -2.48
C ASP A 36 -14.05 -2.86 -2.96
N ILE A 37 -12.77 -2.83 -3.35
CA ILE A 37 -12.06 -1.59 -3.63
C ILE A 37 -11.82 -1.42 -5.14
N TYR A 38 -12.74 -0.70 -5.79
CA TYR A 38 -12.66 -0.34 -7.21
C TYR A 38 -12.40 1.15 -7.47
N ASP A 39 -12.68 2.00 -6.49
CA ASP A 39 -12.53 3.45 -6.58
C ASP A 39 -11.05 3.87 -6.48
N THR A 40 -10.75 5.08 -6.96
CA THR A 40 -9.45 5.72 -6.76
C THR A 40 -9.23 6.07 -5.28
N GLY A 41 -7.98 6.37 -4.90
CA GLY A 41 -7.63 6.64 -3.51
C GLY A 41 -7.57 5.37 -2.67
N TYR A 42 -6.91 4.32 -3.20
CA TYR A 42 -6.82 2.99 -2.59
C TYR A 42 -6.45 3.04 -1.10
N LYS A 43 -5.39 3.79 -0.73
CA LYS A 43 -4.96 3.94 0.68
C LYS A 43 -6.07 4.44 1.60
N GLY A 44 -6.85 5.43 1.15
CA GLY A 44 -7.95 5.98 1.93
C GLY A 44 -9.14 5.04 2.08
N TRP A 45 -9.28 4.03 1.21
CA TRP A 45 -10.24 2.94 1.44
C TRP A 45 -9.67 1.91 2.40
N VAL A 46 -8.40 1.52 2.23
CA VAL A 46 -7.72 0.60 3.14
C VAL A 46 -7.77 1.10 4.58
N GLU A 47 -7.43 2.37 4.81
CA GLU A 47 -7.45 3.02 6.13
C GLU A 47 -8.83 2.95 6.82
N LYS A 48 -9.92 3.15 6.07
CA LYS A 48 -11.28 3.13 6.63
C LYS A 48 -11.72 1.76 7.15
N TYR A 49 -11.17 0.69 6.60
CA TYR A 49 -11.56 -0.68 6.96
C TYR A 49 -10.51 -1.39 7.83
N LYS A 50 -9.26 -0.90 7.87
CA LYS A 50 -8.24 -1.36 8.82
C LYS A 50 -8.57 -0.77 10.19
N ARG A 51 -9.24 -1.57 11.02
CA ARG A 51 -9.62 -1.18 12.38
C ARG A 51 -9.10 -2.19 13.40
N ALA A 52 -9.03 -1.78 14.66
CA ALA A 52 -8.63 -2.67 15.75
C ALA A 52 -9.64 -3.80 15.99
N ASP A 53 -10.92 -3.54 15.72
CA ASP A 53 -12.05 -4.47 15.89
C ASP A 53 -12.46 -5.20 14.59
N ASN A 54 -11.70 -5.00 13.50
CA ASN A 54 -12.00 -5.57 12.20
C ASN A 54 -10.70 -5.91 11.45
N PRO A 55 -10.30 -7.20 11.37
CA PRO A 55 -9.16 -7.61 10.56
C PRO A 55 -9.30 -7.11 9.11
N PHE A 56 -8.19 -6.68 8.52
CA PHE A 56 -8.23 -6.20 7.14
C PHE A 56 -8.25 -7.37 6.15
N PHE A 57 -9.28 -7.41 5.33
CA PHE A 57 -9.49 -8.39 4.28
C PHE A 57 -10.21 -7.69 3.14
N THR A 58 -9.75 -7.85 1.90
CA THR A 58 -10.43 -7.32 0.71
C THR A 58 -10.68 -8.46 -0.28
N PRO A 59 -11.95 -8.89 -0.46
CA PRO A 59 -12.30 -9.99 -1.37
C PRO A 59 -12.21 -9.56 -2.83
N GLU A 60 -12.36 -8.27 -3.11
CA GLU A 60 -12.25 -7.71 -4.44
C GLU A 60 -11.47 -6.40 -4.45
N VAL A 61 -10.50 -6.34 -5.34
CA VAL A 61 -9.82 -5.11 -5.74
C VAL A 61 -9.85 -5.04 -7.26
N LYS A 62 -9.98 -3.83 -7.81
CA LYS A 62 -9.82 -3.63 -9.26
C LYS A 62 -8.52 -4.26 -9.76
N CYS A 63 -8.64 -5.20 -10.69
CA CYS A 63 -7.49 -5.81 -11.36
C CYS A 63 -6.95 -4.87 -12.45
N ASP A 64 -5.70 -4.45 -12.28
CA ASP A 64 -4.97 -3.56 -13.18
C ASP A 64 -3.46 -3.78 -13.07
N ILE A 65 -2.69 -3.06 -13.87
CA ILE A 65 -1.23 -3.19 -13.91
C ILE A 65 -0.56 -2.88 -12.55
N ASN A 66 -1.23 -2.11 -11.69
CA ASN A 66 -0.76 -1.69 -10.37
C ASN A 66 -1.18 -2.65 -9.25
N SER A 67 -1.95 -3.70 -9.54
CA SER A 67 -2.48 -4.60 -8.50
C SER A 67 -1.37 -5.28 -7.69
N GLY A 68 -0.22 -5.57 -8.31
CA GLY A 68 0.95 -6.11 -7.60
C GLY A 68 1.53 -5.17 -6.54
N VAL A 69 1.65 -3.87 -6.85
CA VAL A 69 2.16 -2.88 -5.89
C VAL A 69 1.16 -2.56 -4.79
N LYS A 70 -0.14 -2.57 -5.11
CA LYS A 70 -1.22 -2.48 -4.12
C LYS A 70 -1.23 -3.68 -3.18
N ALA A 71 -0.91 -4.89 -3.66
CA ALA A 71 -0.79 -6.08 -2.82
C ALA A 71 0.33 -5.90 -1.78
N TYR A 72 1.52 -5.44 -2.19
CA TYR A 72 2.61 -5.18 -1.24
C TYR A 72 2.20 -4.18 -0.16
N TYR A 73 1.63 -3.04 -0.55
CA TYR A 73 1.14 -2.04 0.40
C TYR A 73 0.13 -2.63 1.38
N THR A 74 -0.82 -3.42 0.87
CA THR A 74 -1.90 -3.99 1.68
C THR A 74 -1.35 -4.93 2.76
N PHE A 75 -0.49 -5.88 2.38
CA PHE A 75 0.13 -6.79 3.35
C PHE A 75 1.09 -6.06 4.30
N GLY A 76 1.83 -5.06 3.82
CA GLY A 76 2.77 -4.28 4.63
C GLY A 76 2.12 -3.33 5.62
N GLU A 77 0.99 -2.70 5.26
CA GLU A 77 0.38 -1.64 6.08
C GLU A 77 -0.68 -2.16 7.06
N THR A 78 -1.36 -3.25 6.71
CA THR A 78 -2.60 -3.61 7.40
C THR A 78 -2.61 -4.96 8.07
N ASP A 79 -1.50 -5.70 8.03
CA ASP A 79 -1.50 -7.10 8.44
C ASP A 79 -2.58 -7.91 7.70
N ALA A 80 -2.80 -7.58 6.41
CA ALA A 80 -3.92 -8.11 5.65
C ALA A 80 -3.92 -9.64 5.60
N ILE A 81 -5.11 -10.22 5.65
CA ILE A 81 -5.30 -11.67 5.47
C ILE A 81 -5.52 -11.99 3.98
N SER A 82 -5.93 -11.01 3.17
CA SER A 82 -6.21 -11.18 1.75
C SER A 82 -5.94 -9.92 0.93
N PHE A 83 -5.58 -10.15 -0.34
CA PHE A 83 -5.66 -9.19 -1.43
C PHE A 83 -6.07 -9.96 -2.69
N SER A 84 -7.20 -9.60 -3.30
CA SER A 84 -7.83 -10.40 -4.36
C SER A 84 -8.25 -9.52 -5.56
N PRO A 85 -7.42 -9.45 -6.62
CA PRO A 85 -7.79 -8.78 -7.87
C PRO A 85 -8.94 -9.51 -8.58
N PHE A 86 -10.05 -8.82 -8.81
CA PHE A 86 -11.24 -9.37 -9.45
C PHE A 86 -11.05 -9.56 -10.97
N ALA A 87 -11.68 -10.57 -11.56
CA ALA A 87 -11.62 -10.90 -13.00
C ALA A 87 -10.19 -11.09 -13.54
N LEU A 88 -9.33 -11.77 -12.75
CA LEU A 88 -7.96 -12.08 -13.17
C LEU A 88 -7.91 -12.93 -14.44
N ASP A 89 -8.91 -13.78 -14.67
CA ASP A 89 -9.07 -14.62 -15.85
C ASP A 89 -9.23 -13.79 -17.14
N GLU A 90 -9.90 -12.64 -17.08
CA GLU A 90 -10.05 -11.69 -18.20
C GLU A 90 -8.83 -10.77 -18.40
N ALA A 91 -7.93 -10.69 -17.42
CA ALA A 91 -6.80 -9.78 -17.49
C ALA A 91 -5.80 -10.14 -18.61
N ASN A 92 -5.20 -9.12 -19.22
CA ASN A 92 -4.17 -9.33 -20.24
C ASN A 92 -2.86 -9.88 -19.63
N TYR A 93 -1.96 -10.37 -20.49
CA TYR A 93 -0.69 -10.96 -20.08
C TYR A 93 0.18 -10.03 -19.20
N LYS A 94 0.21 -8.72 -19.48
CA LYS A 94 1.04 -7.77 -18.71
C LYS A 94 0.57 -7.68 -17.26
N VAL A 95 -0.74 -7.57 -17.04
CA VAL A 95 -1.36 -7.54 -15.71
C VAL A 95 -1.11 -8.86 -14.98
N LYS A 96 -1.41 -10.01 -15.63
CA LYS A 96 -1.18 -11.35 -15.07
C LYS A 96 0.27 -11.57 -14.66
N ASN A 97 1.23 -11.18 -15.51
CA ASN A 97 2.64 -11.35 -15.22
C ASN A 97 3.14 -10.41 -14.10
N SER A 98 2.64 -9.18 -14.03
CA SER A 98 2.93 -8.23 -12.93
C SER A 98 2.46 -8.79 -11.58
N LEU A 99 1.23 -9.28 -11.52
CA LEU A 99 0.67 -9.94 -10.34
C LEU A 99 1.42 -11.21 -9.96
N ARG A 100 1.67 -12.11 -10.94
CA ARG A 100 2.45 -13.34 -10.71
C ARG A 100 3.80 -13.06 -10.06
N ARG A 101 4.54 -12.07 -10.56
CA ARG A 101 5.85 -11.70 -10.02
C ARG A 101 5.73 -11.16 -8.59
N SER A 102 4.74 -10.31 -8.34
CA SER A 102 4.52 -9.72 -7.01
C SER A 102 4.13 -10.78 -5.99
N TYR A 103 3.21 -11.68 -6.36
CA TYR A 103 2.77 -12.78 -5.49
C TYR A 103 3.87 -13.79 -5.23
N LYS A 104 4.75 -14.04 -6.21
CA LYS A 104 5.95 -14.87 -5.98
C LYS A 104 6.83 -14.31 -4.87
N VAL A 105 7.06 -12.99 -4.85
CA VAL A 105 7.84 -12.33 -3.79
C VAL A 105 7.08 -12.35 -2.47
N ILE A 106 5.79 -12.03 -2.45
CA ILE A 106 4.95 -12.09 -1.24
C ILE A 106 4.97 -13.51 -0.65
N ASN A 107 4.87 -14.55 -1.48
CA ASN A 107 4.94 -15.93 -1.04
C ASN A 107 6.30 -16.28 -0.40
N GLN A 108 7.41 -15.78 -0.97
CA GLN A 108 8.74 -15.95 -0.37
C GLN A 108 8.86 -15.23 0.98
N LEU A 109 8.20 -14.08 1.14
CA LEU A 109 8.19 -13.30 2.37
C LEU A 109 7.16 -13.77 3.40
N SER A 110 6.22 -14.64 3.00
CA SER A 110 5.08 -15.05 3.84
C SER A 110 5.51 -15.60 5.20
N PRO A 111 6.55 -16.46 5.34
CA PRO A 111 6.98 -16.92 6.67
C PRO A 111 7.36 -15.76 7.61
N ILE A 112 8.02 -14.74 7.08
CA ILE A 112 8.49 -13.57 7.84
C ILE A 112 7.31 -12.64 8.15
N LEU A 113 6.47 -12.35 7.14
CA LEU A 113 5.28 -11.52 7.30
C LEU A 113 4.33 -12.10 8.35
N LEU A 114 4.05 -13.40 8.29
CA LEU A 114 3.17 -14.09 9.24
C LEU A 114 3.77 -14.11 10.65
N GLN A 115 5.08 -14.30 10.78
CA GLN A 115 5.75 -14.24 12.08
C GLN A 115 5.65 -12.83 12.72
N HIS A 116 5.57 -11.78 11.90
CA HIS A 116 5.58 -10.38 12.33
C HIS A 116 4.19 -9.71 12.30
N GLN A 117 3.17 -10.42 11.81
CA GLN A 117 1.81 -9.94 11.68
C GLN A 117 1.25 -9.49 13.04
N GLY A 118 0.64 -8.30 13.08
CA GLY A 118 0.03 -7.73 14.28
C GLY A 118 1.02 -7.19 15.31
N LYS A 119 2.33 -7.16 15.01
CA LYS A 119 3.37 -6.65 15.93
C LYS A 119 3.78 -5.20 15.66
N GLY A 120 3.14 -4.52 14.70
CA GLY A 120 3.49 -3.15 14.33
C GLY A 120 4.91 -2.98 13.77
N LYS A 121 5.44 -4.03 13.13
CA LYS A 121 6.81 -4.08 12.59
C LYS A 121 6.89 -3.93 11.07
N ASN A 122 5.77 -3.70 10.41
CA ASN A 122 5.64 -3.67 8.97
C ASN A 122 5.15 -2.30 8.53
N TRP A 123 5.59 -1.86 7.36
CA TRP A 123 5.09 -0.66 6.70
C TRP A 123 4.80 -0.96 5.24
N GLY A 124 3.66 -0.52 4.73
CA GLY A 124 3.32 -0.55 3.32
C GLY A 124 3.75 0.73 2.61
N LEU A 125 4.19 0.62 1.36
CA LEU A 125 4.51 1.75 0.50
C LEU A 125 3.62 1.70 -0.73
N LEU A 126 2.95 2.81 -1.05
CA LEU A 126 2.21 2.96 -2.30
C LEU A 126 2.26 4.43 -2.69
N PHE A 127 2.75 4.66 -3.90
CA PHE A 127 3.01 5.98 -4.44
C PHE A 127 2.41 6.14 -5.83
N ASP A 128 1.93 7.34 -6.08
CA ASP A 128 1.41 7.80 -7.37
C ASP A 128 1.85 9.26 -7.63
N GLN A 129 1.32 9.87 -8.68
CA GLN A 129 1.69 11.24 -9.06
C GLN A 129 1.30 12.32 -8.04
N LYS A 130 0.41 12.03 -7.09
CA LYS A 130 -0.01 12.94 -6.02
C LYS A 130 0.67 12.60 -4.71
N ASP A 131 0.78 11.31 -4.42
CA ASP A 131 1.34 10.77 -3.19
C ASP A 131 2.72 10.17 -3.48
N LYS A 132 3.75 10.99 -3.35
CA LYS A 132 5.09 10.71 -3.88
C LYS A 132 6.10 10.26 -2.84
N GLU A 133 5.82 10.51 -1.56
CA GLU A 133 6.78 10.34 -0.47
C GLU A 133 6.09 9.86 0.81
N ARG A 134 6.79 8.99 1.55
CA ARG A 134 6.47 8.64 2.93
C ARG A 134 7.76 8.67 3.76
N ILE A 135 7.70 9.33 4.91
CA ILE A 135 8.78 9.29 5.90
C ILE A 135 8.36 8.30 7.00
N ILE A 136 9.27 7.40 7.36
CA ILE A 136 9.10 6.43 8.44
C ILE A 136 10.23 6.63 9.44
N GLU A 137 9.88 6.83 10.70
CA GLU A 137 10.85 6.92 11.80
C GLU A 137 10.85 5.63 12.62
N ASP A 138 12.04 5.07 12.85
CA ASP A 138 12.25 3.92 13.71
C ASP A 138 13.51 4.11 14.57
N GLY A 139 13.31 4.62 15.79
CA GLY A 139 14.41 4.96 16.69
C GLY A 139 15.24 6.13 16.13
N ASP A 140 16.51 5.86 15.86
CA ASP A 140 17.44 6.83 15.24
C ASP A 140 17.41 6.78 13.70
N ILE A 141 16.77 5.78 13.11
CA ILE A 141 16.67 5.66 11.66
C ILE A 141 15.46 6.42 11.14
N THR A 142 15.69 7.25 10.14
CA THR A 142 14.69 7.88 9.28
C THR A 142 14.78 7.27 7.88
N MET A 143 13.71 6.59 7.46
CA MET A 143 13.54 6.07 6.11
C MET A 143 12.72 7.07 5.29
N THR A 144 13.33 7.65 4.27
CA THR A 144 12.61 8.47 3.28
C THR A 144 12.30 7.61 2.07
N CYS A 145 11.03 7.24 1.91
CA CYS A 145 10.54 6.34 0.87
C CYS A 145 9.86 7.15 -0.24
N ARG A 146 10.21 6.90 -1.50
CA ARG A 146 9.67 7.64 -2.65
C ARG A 146 9.39 6.75 -3.85
N HIS A 147 8.62 7.26 -4.80
CA HIS A 147 8.55 6.67 -6.13
C HIS A 147 9.85 6.95 -6.92
N PHE A 148 10.32 6.01 -7.75
CA PHE A 148 11.58 6.24 -8.49
C PHE A 148 11.50 7.40 -9.50
N PHE A 149 10.31 7.66 -10.06
CA PHE A 149 10.02 8.85 -10.87
C PHE A 149 9.86 10.16 -10.07
N THR A 150 10.43 10.25 -8.87
CA THR A 150 10.65 11.54 -8.18
C THR A 150 12.12 11.94 -8.19
N LEU A 151 12.98 11.11 -8.77
CA LEU A 151 14.41 11.32 -8.77
C LEU A 151 14.79 12.27 -9.91
N PRO A 152 15.68 13.24 -9.68
CA PRO A 152 15.92 14.35 -10.61
C PRO A 152 16.59 13.96 -11.92
N TRP A 153 17.10 12.72 -12.04
CA TRP A 153 17.81 12.21 -13.21
C TRP A 153 16.93 11.48 -14.23
N ASP A 154 15.63 11.32 -13.98
CA ASP A 154 14.70 10.79 -14.98
C ASP A 154 13.85 11.94 -15.56
N PRO A 155 13.92 12.26 -16.86
CA PRO A 155 13.13 13.34 -17.45
C PRO A 155 11.62 13.18 -17.20
N ARG A 156 11.14 11.93 -17.07
CA ARG A 156 9.73 11.62 -16.77
C ARG A 156 9.30 12.03 -15.35
N ALA A 157 10.27 12.31 -14.47
CA ALA A 157 10.00 12.86 -13.14
C ALA A 157 9.52 14.32 -13.20
N THR A 158 9.89 15.05 -14.26
CA THR A 158 9.66 16.50 -14.38
C THR A 158 8.83 16.94 -15.59
N ASP A 159 8.66 16.10 -16.61
CA ASP A 159 7.98 16.46 -17.87
C ASP A 159 6.42 16.36 -17.83
N GLY A 160 5.84 15.91 -16.71
CA GLY A 160 4.40 15.71 -16.55
C GLY A 160 3.88 14.37 -17.10
N SER A 161 4.77 13.48 -17.55
CA SER A 161 4.43 12.12 -17.97
C SER A 161 3.70 11.36 -16.89
N LYS A 162 2.63 10.66 -17.27
CA LYS A 162 1.96 9.73 -16.36
C LYS A 162 2.78 8.46 -16.20
N TRP A 163 3.19 8.17 -14.97
CA TRP A 163 3.85 6.93 -14.61
C TRP A 163 2.94 5.96 -13.84
N PRO A 164 3.22 4.63 -13.92
CA PRO A 164 2.50 3.61 -13.15
C PRO A 164 2.74 3.78 -11.65
N GLU A 165 1.84 3.26 -10.81
CA GLU A 165 2.07 3.29 -9.36
C GLU A 165 3.31 2.47 -9.00
N GLY A 166 4.00 2.90 -7.95
CA GLY A 166 5.09 2.16 -7.32
C GLY A 166 4.71 1.82 -5.90
N GLY A 167 5.18 0.69 -5.40
CA GLY A 167 4.85 0.26 -4.05
C GLY A 167 5.61 -0.96 -3.60
N GLY A 168 5.52 -1.22 -2.31
CA GLY A 168 6.32 -2.21 -1.62
C GLY A 168 5.91 -2.37 -0.18
N LEU A 169 6.70 -3.12 0.55
CA LEU A 169 6.60 -3.30 1.99
C LEU A 169 7.99 -3.31 2.61
N ILE A 170 8.07 -2.84 3.85
CA ILE A 170 9.25 -2.88 4.70
C ILE A 170 8.88 -3.73 5.92
N VAL A 171 9.71 -4.71 6.24
CA VAL A 171 9.57 -5.55 7.44
C VAL A 171 10.78 -5.36 8.32
N LYS A 172 10.58 -4.92 9.56
CA LYS A 172 11.63 -4.85 10.57
C LYS A 172 11.88 -6.24 11.16
N LEU A 173 13.09 -6.76 10.99
CA LEU A 173 13.54 -8.03 11.57
C LEU A 173 14.04 -7.83 13.02
N ALA A 174 14.97 -6.90 13.18
CA ALA A 174 15.60 -6.55 14.45
C ALA A 174 15.91 -5.04 14.51
N LYS A 175 16.66 -4.60 15.52
CA LYS A 175 17.15 -3.22 15.57
C LYS A 175 18.07 -2.97 14.37
N ASN A 176 17.72 -1.99 13.54
CA ASN A 176 18.46 -1.61 12.33
C ASN A 176 18.54 -2.70 11.24
N GLU A 177 17.66 -3.70 11.29
CA GLU A 177 17.63 -4.79 10.31
C GLU A 177 16.25 -4.85 9.65
N TYR A 178 16.21 -4.69 8.33
CA TYR A 178 14.99 -4.57 7.56
C TYR A 178 15.05 -5.42 6.28
N ILE A 179 13.91 -5.96 5.88
CA ILE A 179 13.68 -6.45 4.51
C ILE A 179 12.81 -5.44 3.79
N ILE A 180 13.17 -5.13 2.55
CA ILE A 180 12.40 -4.27 1.66
C ILE A 180 12.10 -5.06 0.40
N ALA A 181 10.83 -5.07 0.00
CA ALA A 181 10.40 -5.67 -1.25
C ALA A 181 9.37 -4.78 -1.93
N GLY A 182 9.46 -4.65 -3.25
CA GLY A 182 8.55 -3.79 -3.99
C GLY A 182 8.96 -3.59 -5.42
N ASN A 183 8.29 -2.67 -6.08
CA ASN A 183 8.59 -2.23 -7.43
C ASN A 183 8.37 -0.72 -7.54
N GLY A 184 9.27 -0.01 -8.22
CA GLY A 184 9.17 1.43 -8.44
C GLY A 184 9.39 2.29 -7.19
N ILE A 185 10.02 1.74 -6.15
CA ILE A 185 10.32 2.45 -4.89
C ILE A 185 11.81 2.72 -4.73
N VAL A 186 12.13 3.82 -4.04
CA VAL A 186 13.46 4.12 -3.51
C VAL A 186 13.31 4.40 -2.02
N VAL A 187 14.20 3.82 -1.21
CA VAL A 187 14.23 4.02 0.24
C VAL A 187 15.61 4.49 0.65
N VAL A 188 15.67 5.69 1.20
CA VAL A 188 16.92 6.29 1.71
C VAL A 188 16.90 6.17 3.23
N PHE A 189 17.93 5.53 3.80
CA PHE A 189 18.14 5.42 5.23
C PHE A 189 19.10 6.51 5.69
N GLN A 190 18.73 7.22 6.75
CA GLN A 190 19.57 8.22 7.39
C GLN A 190 19.38 8.09 8.90
N SER A 191 20.40 8.41 9.68
CA SER A 191 20.21 8.77 11.09
C SER A 191 19.41 10.07 11.20
N LYS A 192 18.82 10.34 12.36
CA LYS A 192 18.13 11.62 12.62
C LYS A 192 19.07 12.82 12.47
N THR A 193 20.32 12.66 12.88
CA THR A 193 21.36 13.69 12.74
C THR A 193 21.68 13.95 11.26
N GLU A 194 21.92 12.90 10.47
CA GLU A 194 22.16 13.04 9.04
C GLU A 194 20.96 13.67 8.32
N LYS A 195 19.74 13.33 8.71
CA LYS A 195 18.53 13.92 8.12
C LYS A 195 18.41 15.40 8.44
N ALA A 196 18.70 15.80 9.68
CA ALA A 196 18.65 17.20 10.11
C ALA A 196 19.73 18.08 9.44
N GLN A 197 20.86 17.46 9.07
CA GLN A 197 21.98 18.12 8.38
C GLN A 197 21.91 18.01 6.86
N ALA A 198 20.94 17.27 6.32
CA ALA A 198 20.80 17.07 4.89
C ALA A 198 20.39 18.37 4.20
N GLU A 199 21.27 18.90 3.35
CA GLU A 199 20.94 19.97 2.42
C GLU A 199 20.28 19.37 1.17
N GLU A 200 19.17 19.95 0.71
CA GLU A 200 18.61 19.60 -0.60
C GLU A 200 19.54 20.09 -1.72
N LYS A 201 20.46 19.22 -2.14
CA LYS A 201 21.25 19.46 -3.35
C LYS A 201 20.43 19.08 -4.57
N LYS A 202 20.27 20.00 -5.51
CA LYS A 202 19.83 19.68 -6.87
C LYS A 202 20.98 18.95 -7.57
N LEU A 203 20.96 17.63 -7.50
CA LEU A 203 21.89 16.76 -8.23
C LEU A 203 21.46 16.70 -9.69
N GLY A 204 22.42 16.78 -10.62
CA GLY A 204 22.19 16.62 -12.05
C GLY A 204 21.96 15.16 -12.44
N GLU A 205 21.94 14.84 -13.74
CA GLU A 205 21.76 13.46 -14.24
C GLU A 205 22.81 12.48 -13.70
N ASP A 206 24.00 12.97 -13.32
CA ASP A 206 25.14 12.16 -12.87
C ASP A 206 25.24 11.97 -11.34
N GLY A 207 24.31 12.55 -10.58
CA GLY A 207 24.25 12.42 -9.11
C GLY A 207 25.21 13.31 -8.32
#